data_AF-A0A0Q4Z661-F1
#
_entry.id   AF-A0A0Q4Z661-F1
#
_cell.length_a   1.000
_cell.length_b   1.000
_cell.length_c   1.000
_cell.angle_alpha   90.00
_cell.angle_beta   90.00
_cell.angle_gamma   90.00
#
_symmetry.space_group_name_H-M   'P 1'
#
loop_
_entity.id
_entity.type
_entity.pdbx_description
1 polymer ?
#
loop_
_entity_poly.entity_id
_entity_poly.type
_entity_poly.pdbx_seq_one_letter_code
_entity_poly.pdbx_strand_id
1 'polypeptide(L)' 'MTEPTSAIDADEAAFLDLHAQREDLERQLSLVQLRRQFGPGQEAVDQAAADEKALLLSLDRVLTQIRAAEYKRQPNARRW' A
#
# COMPACT_ATOMS: atom_id res chain seq x y z
N MET A 1 -36.71 3.11 6.81
CA MET A 1 -35.36 2.74 7.28
C MET A 1 -34.59 2.21 6.08
N THR A 2 -33.82 3.07 5.43
CA THR A 2 -33.01 2.76 4.25
C THR A 2 -31.60 3.25 4.57
N GLU A 3 -30.81 2.41 5.25
CA GLU A 3 -29.41 2.69 5.61
C GLU A 3 -28.34 1.79 4.92
N PRO A 4 -28.50 1.28 3.68
CA PRO A 4 -27.40 0.56 3.02
C PRO A 4 -26.39 1.46 2.28
N THR A 5 -26.75 2.70 1.91
CA THR A 5 -25.88 3.60 1.12
C THR A 5 -24.62 4.03 1.88
N SER A 6 -24.77 4.44 3.15
CA SER A 6 -23.65 4.98 3.93
C SER A 6 -22.53 3.96 4.21
N ALA A 7 -22.86 2.66 4.27
CA ALA A 7 -21.87 1.60 4.49
C ALA A 7 -21.07 1.29 3.21
N ILE A 8 -21.71 1.31 2.05
CA ILE A 8 -21.06 1.11 0.75
C ILE A 8 -20.11 2.28 0.46
N ASP A 9 -20.53 3.50 0.75
CA ASP A 9 -19.71 4.71 0.58
C ASP A 9 -18.47 4.69 1.51
N ALA A 10 -18.61 4.18 2.74
CA ALA A 10 -17.50 4.03 3.68
C ALA A 10 -16.50 2.95 3.22
N ASP A 11 -16.98 1.82 2.70
CA ASP A 11 -16.13 0.75 2.16
C ASP A 11 -15.38 1.20 0.88
N GLU A 12 -16.00 2.05 0.07
CA GLU A 12 -15.35 2.68 -1.08
C GLU A 12 -14.30 3.71 -0.67
N ALA A 13 -14.60 4.57 0.30
CA ALA A 13 -13.62 5.50 0.84
C ALA A 13 -12.40 4.79 1.43
N ALA A 14 -12.61 3.71 2.20
CA ALA A 14 -11.53 2.90 2.75
C ALA A 14 -10.70 2.20 1.66
N PHE A 15 -11.34 1.77 0.57
CA PHE A 15 -10.64 1.18 -0.58
C PHE A 15 -9.76 2.21 -1.30
N LEU A 16 -10.28 3.41 -1.53
CA LEU A 16 -9.51 4.50 -2.13
C LEU A 16 -8.34 4.94 -1.24
N ASP A 17 -8.54 4.98 0.08
CA ASP A 17 -7.49 5.29 1.04
C ASP A 17 -6.34 4.27 1.00
N LEU A 18 -6.64 2.97 0.86
CA LEU A 18 -5.60 1.95 0.66
C LEU A 18 -4.77 2.19 -0.60
N HIS A 19 -5.41 2.63 -1.70
CA HIS A 19 -4.70 2.99 -2.92
C HIS A 19 -3.84 4.25 -2.76
N ALA A 20 -4.34 5.26 -2.04
CA ALA A 20 -3.54 6.44 -1.71
C ALA A 20 -2.31 6.07 -0.86
N GLN A 21 -2.48 5.19 0.12
CA GLN A 21 -1.37 4.65 0.93
C GLN A 21 -0.36 3.88 0.07
N ARG A 22 -0.82 3.07 -0.89
CA ARG A 22 0.05 2.36 -1.84
C ARG A 22 0.89 3.35 -2.67
N GLU A 23 0.26 4.36 -3.28
CA GLU A 23 0.96 5.35 -4.09
C GLU A 23 2.00 6.13 -3.27
N ASP A 24 1.69 6.45 -2.02
CA ASP A 24 2.64 7.11 -1.13
C ASP A 24 3.86 6.23 -0.83
N LEU A 25 3.64 4.95 -0.51
CA LEU A 25 4.72 3.98 -0.29
C LEU A 25 5.59 3.79 -1.54
N GLU A 26 4.99 3.71 -2.72
CA GLU A 26 5.71 3.60 -4.00
C GLU A 26 6.59 4.84 -4.28
N ARG A 27 6.09 6.06 -3.96
CA ARG A 27 6.88 7.29 -4.06
C ARG A 27 8.03 7.30 -3.06
N GLN A 28 7.79 6.90 -1.80
CA GLN A 28 8.84 6.82 -0.79
C GLN A 28 9.92 5.80 -1.17
N LEU A 29 9.54 4.64 -1.69
CA LEU A 29 10.47 3.62 -2.20
C LEU A 29 11.37 4.19 -3.29
N SER A 30 10.80 4.92 -4.24
CA SER A 30 11.56 5.57 -5.32
C SER A 30 12.64 6.52 -4.77
N LEU A 31 12.31 7.30 -3.73
CA LEU A 31 13.26 8.21 -3.08
C LEU A 31 14.37 7.46 -2.33
N VAL A 32 14.02 6.39 -1.61
CA VAL A 32 14.99 5.58 -0.87
C VAL A 32 15.94 4.85 -1.81
N GLN A 33 15.45 4.32 -2.93
CA GLN A 33 16.28 3.71 -3.96
C GLN A 33 17.29 4.70 -4.54
N LEU A 34 16.87 5.94 -4.77
CA LEU A 34 17.76 7.01 -5.23
C LEU A 34 18.84 7.33 -4.18
N ARG A 35 18.47 7.40 -2.89
CA ARG A 35 19.43 7.59 -1.79
C ARG A 35 20.39 6.41 -1.65
N ARG A 36 19.92 5.18 -1.86
CA ARG A 36 20.77 3.98 -1.82
C ARG A 36 21.78 3.98 -2.96
N GLN A 37 21.41 4.48 -4.14
CA GLN A 37 22.28 4.52 -5.31
C GLN A 37 23.27 5.70 -5.29
N PHE A 38 22.86 6.86 -4.77
CA PHE A 38 23.61 8.11 -4.87
C PHE A 38 23.95 8.76 -3.51
N GLY A 39 23.69 8.07 -2.40
CA GLY A 39 23.91 8.56 -1.05
C GLY A 39 25.39 8.72 -0.70
N PRO A 40 25.75 9.69 0.16
CA PRO A 40 27.13 9.91 0.56
C PRO A 40 27.56 8.88 1.62
N GLY A 41 28.48 8.00 1.23
CA GLY A 41 29.13 7.07 2.15
C GLY A 41 28.29 5.84 2.50
N GLN A 42 28.96 4.84 3.08
CA GLN A 42 28.37 3.52 3.30
C GLN A 42 27.23 3.53 4.31
N GLU A 43 27.31 4.35 5.37
CA GLU A 43 26.27 4.46 6.39
C GLU A 43 24.92 4.92 5.81
N ALA A 44 24.94 5.92 4.91
CA ALA A 44 23.74 6.40 4.25
C ALA A 44 23.11 5.34 3.33
N VAL A 45 23.96 4.53 2.67
CA VAL A 45 23.52 3.42 1.82
C VAL A 45 22.92 2.29 2.65
N ASP A 46 23.52 1.95 3.79
CA ASP A 46 23.04 0.91 4.71
C ASP A 46 21.70 1.31 5.35
N GLN A 47 21.57 2.57 5.76
CA GLN A 47 20.31 3.10 6.26
C GLN A 47 19.22 3.08 5.18
N ALA A 48 19.53 3.51 3.95
CA ALA A 48 18.59 3.45 2.85
C ALA A 48 18.16 2.00 2.51
N ALA A 49 19.05 1.02 2.65
CA ALA A 49 18.71 -0.39 2.48
C ALA A 49 17.75 -0.91 3.58
N ALA A 50 17.96 -0.47 4.83
CA ALA A 50 17.06 -0.80 5.94
C ALA A 50 15.66 -0.16 5.75
N ASP A 51 15.63 1.11 5.34
CA ASP A 51 14.40 1.85 5.04
C ASP A 51 13.64 1.21 3.87
N GLU A 52 14.34 0.83 2.79
CA GLU A 52 13.76 0.14 1.64
C GLU A 52 13.06 -1.15 2.06
N LYS A 53 13.71 -1.96 2.90
CA LYS A 53 13.13 -3.20 3.42
C LYS A 53 11.86 -2.95 4.24
N ALA A 54 11.85 -1.93 5.09
CA ALA A 54 10.69 -1.58 5.90
C ALA A 54 9.50 -1.11 5.04
N LEU A 55 9.78 -0.30 4.01
CA LEU A 55 8.77 0.17 3.06
C LEU A 55 8.19 -0.99 2.23
N LEU A 56 9.02 -1.93 1.77
CA LEU A 56 8.55 -3.10 1.02
C LEU A 56 7.61 -3.99 1.85
N LEU A 57 7.90 -4.20 3.13
CA LEU A 57 7.00 -4.94 4.04
C LEU A 57 5.67 -4.21 4.25
N SER A 58 5.72 -2.88 4.32
CA SER A 58 4.52 -2.06 4.45
C SER A 58 3.67 -2.11 3.17
N LEU A 59 4.33 -2.05 2.00
CA LEU A 59 3.68 -2.16 0.70
C LEU A 59 2.99 -3.52 0.52
N ASP A 60 3.66 -4.62 0.86
CA ASP A 60 3.08 -5.97 0.80
C ASP A 60 1.79 -6.09 1.64
N ARG A 61 1.81 -5.51 2.85
CA ARG A 61 0.63 -5.47 3.72
C ARG A 61 -0.53 -4.69 3.09
N VAL A 62 -0.25 -3.51 2.53
CA VAL A 62 -1.28 -2.69 1.86
C VAL A 62 -1.83 -3.40 0.62
N LEU A 63 -0.99 -4.00 -0.21
CA LEU A 63 -1.42 -4.78 -1.37
C LEU A 63 -2.30 -5.97 -0.98
N THR A 64 -1.97 -6.64 0.13
CA THR A 64 -2.80 -7.72 0.68
C THR A 64 -4.18 -7.20 1.12
N GLN A 65 -4.22 -6.03 1.76
CA GLN A 65 -5.49 -5.40 2.18
C GLN A 65 -6.34 -4.94 0.99
N ILE A 66 -5.73 -4.34 -0.03
CA ILE A 66 -6.39 -3.98 -1.30
C ILE A 66 -7.04 -5.23 -1.88
N ARG A 67 -6.28 -6.32 -2.03
CA ARG A 67 -6.79 -7.58 -2.58
C ARG A 67 -7.96 -8.14 -1.77
N ALA A 68 -7.88 -8.09 -0.44
CA ALA A 68 -8.98 -8.51 0.42
C ALA A 68 -10.24 -7.64 0.23
N ALA A 69 -10.08 -6.33 0.06
CA ALA A 69 -11.17 -5.41 -0.23
C ALA A 69 -11.77 -5.65 -1.62
N GLU A 70 -10.95 -5.93 -2.64
CA GLU A 70 -11.41 -6.32 -3.97
C GLU A 70 -12.27 -7.59 -3.94
N TYR A 71 -11.84 -8.62 -3.20
CA TYR A 71 -12.63 -9.85 -3.05
C TYR A 71 -14.00 -9.59 -2.40
N LYS A 72 -14.08 -8.70 -1.40
CA LYS A 72 -15.36 -8.31 -0.78
C LYS A 72 -16.27 -7.59 -1.78
N ARG A 73 -15.70 -6.80 -2.70
CA ARG A 73 -16.43 -6.03 -3.73
C ARG A 73 -16.90 -6.91 -4.91
N GLN A 74 -16.31 -8.09 -5.11
CA GLN A 74 -16.69 -9.03 -6.18
C GLN A 74 -17.29 -10.34 -5.62
N PRO A 75 -18.55 -10.33 -5.13
CA PRO A 75 -19.16 -11.50 -4.48
C PRO A 75 -19.36 -12.73 -5.40
N ASN A 76 -19.19 -12.58 -6.72
CA ASN A 76 -19.30 -13.67 -7.71
C ASN A 76 -17.94 -14.12 -8.32
N ALA A 77 -16.81 -13.65 -7.79
CA ALA A 77 -15.49 -14.13 -8.22
C ALA A 77 -15.22 -15.54 -7.66
N ARG A 78 -15.89 -16.53 -8.26
CA ARG A 78 -15.71 -17.99 -8.17
C ARG A 78 -14.86 -18.50 -6.98
N ARG A 79 -15.56 -19.01 -5.94
CA ARG A 79 -14.98 -19.91 -4.92
C ARG A 79 -14.41 -21.13 -5.63
N TRP A 80 -13.09 -21.29 -5.59
CA TRP A 80 -12.39 -22.53 -5.92
C TRP A 80 -12.17 -23.34 -4.64
#